data_AF-A0AA96RNC4-F1
#
_entry.id   AF-A0AA96RNC4-F1
#
_cell.length_a   1.000
_cell.length_b   1.000
_cell.length_c   1.000
_cell.angle_alpha   90.00
_cell.angle_beta   90.00
_cell.angle_gamma   90.00
#
_symmetry.space_group_name_H-M   'P 1'
#
loop_
_entity.id
_entity.type
_entity.pdbx_description
1 polymer ?
#
loop_
_entity_poly.entity_id
_entity_poly.type
_entity_poly.pdbx_seq_one_letter_code
_entity_poly.pdbx_strand_id
1 'polypeptide(L)'
;MNRYVDQLIQIFGEQMDMSHKNVSFSPFYSDIGLGFRDRGLGINQLFLHYNRMTTELGLPFLQLEADGEEKVAQRSLLGVSQCQGEATVRIAFYEHNAWMVEAAGLKRLRFELCDSIFRELRVFEENRIVTFDAYLPTIERLKRDPDEWYPFSLGLYAVIGGLAPTIDENGIVSVEVLPDDAGRIVLAFAEQHLEIDRARLRETLLQAPDQASQAEVLTRKWLEEALGGFQIHTEEEWERGVLAKAVYALLFNAAKPPGLFAGRVASFPARGDYPTHYLWDSCFQNLALEQMEPRLAKDALHLLIDNMRVDGKQPHFLCSTWIKPHHSQPPLVGWAGLRLVQERGDLVLAAKLLPALLRNTRWWLTQRMTRKGLIAALGGGETGWDNTPRFDHGPIIACDMNAYLLMQMRCSVELARLLGDEATALAAEEQADGYASVIRRVLYDEDANLFRDIRLETGEPLSVLTPASFLPLLVDVGLEEGKVRAMIERYLLNPNHFYGKYPFPSVAYDDPCYTPDNHWRGPIWLPIAYFMLEILRKYGYLQEAAEASDRLYRMIITDGDIRENFNSQTGEGLRSYQQGWTAAILLKLHAEREQLMV
;
A
#
# COMPACT_ATOMS: atom_id res chain seq x y z
N MET A 1 -9.80 -22.70 -5.47
CA MET A 1 -8.53 -22.08 -5.03
C MET A 1 -7.38 -22.39 -5.97
N ASN A 2 -6.90 -23.65 -6.09
CA ASN A 2 -5.70 -23.98 -6.91
C ASN A 2 -5.76 -23.48 -8.37
N ARG A 3 -6.88 -23.73 -9.07
CA ARG A 3 -7.05 -23.27 -10.46
C ARG A 3 -7.02 -21.74 -10.61
N TYR A 4 -7.48 -21.01 -9.61
CA TYR A 4 -7.51 -19.55 -9.60
C TYR A 4 -6.11 -18.97 -9.36
N VAL A 5 -5.37 -19.56 -8.41
CA VAL A 5 -3.99 -19.20 -8.11
C VAL A 5 -3.12 -19.43 -9.35
N ASP A 6 -3.29 -20.55 -10.05
CA ASP A 6 -2.58 -20.80 -11.31
C ASP A 6 -2.87 -19.74 -12.39
N GLN A 7 -4.13 -19.29 -12.51
CA GLN A 7 -4.50 -18.23 -13.43
C GLN A 7 -3.85 -16.90 -13.06
N LEU A 8 -3.87 -16.52 -11.78
CA LEU A 8 -3.19 -15.30 -11.32
C LEU A 8 -1.68 -15.40 -11.53
N ILE A 9 -1.09 -16.56 -11.25
CA ILE A 9 0.35 -16.80 -11.46
C ILE A 9 0.70 -16.55 -12.94
N GLN A 10 -0.11 -17.08 -13.85
CA GLN A 10 0.07 -16.88 -15.28
C GLN A 10 -0.07 -15.40 -15.68
N ILE A 11 -1.17 -14.74 -15.27
CA ILE A 11 -1.43 -13.33 -15.60
C ILE A 11 -0.31 -12.43 -15.06
N PHE A 12 0.11 -12.68 -13.82
CA PHE A 12 1.16 -11.90 -13.19
C PHE A 12 2.50 -12.05 -13.92
N GLY A 13 2.86 -13.27 -14.33
CA GLY A 13 4.06 -13.53 -15.12
C GLY A 13 4.02 -12.92 -16.53
N GLU A 14 2.88 -12.95 -17.21
CA GLU A 14 2.76 -12.48 -18.59
C GLU A 14 2.56 -10.96 -18.72
N GLN A 15 1.77 -10.36 -17.82
CA GLN A 15 1.24 -9.01 -17.96
C GLN A 15 1.80 -7.99 -16.95
N MET A 16 2.39 -8.46 -15.83
CA MET A 16 2.77 -7.61 -14.71
C MET A 16 4.19 -7.76 -14.22
N ASP A 17 4.98 -8.56 -14.92
CA ASP A 17 6.42 -8.47 -14.79
C ASP A 17 6.88 -7.12 -15.39
N MET A 18 6.84 -6.09 -14.54
CA MET A 18 7.34 -4.74 -14.78
C MET A 18 8.86 -4.68 -14.61
N SER A 19 9.50 -5.79 -14.24
CA SER A 19 10.90 -6.00 -14.55
C SER A 19 11.05 -5.78 -16.06
N HIS A 20 12.13 -5.16 -16.52
CA HIS A 20 12.33 -5.10 -17.96
C HIS A 20 12.42 -6.57 -18.42
N LYS A 21 11.51 -7.01 -19.31
CA LYS A 21 11.19 -8.43 -19.62
C LYS A 21 12.40 -9.33 -19.91
N ASN A 22 13.55 -8.70 -20.18
CA ASN A 22 14.80 -9.36 -20.52
C ASN A 22 15.84 -9.31 -19.38
N VAL A 23 15.72 -8.47 -18.34
CA VAL A 23 16.83 -8.14 -17.42
C VAL A 23 16.50 -8.07 -15.92
N SER A 24 15.28 -8.38 -15.43
CA SER A 24 15.10 -8.58 -13.96
C SER A 24 13.99 -9.57 -13.55
N PHE A 25 13.94 -9.92 -12.26
CA PHE A 25 12.99 -10.82 -11.60
C PHE A 25 12.82 -10.40 -10.13
N SER A 26 11.59 -10.16 -9.68
CA SER A 26 11.29 -9.78 -8.29
C SER A 26 9.95 -10.38 -7.87
N PRO A 27 9.92 -11.26 -6.85
CA PRO A 27 8.68 -11.86 -6.35
C PRO A 27 7.86 -10.83 -5.58
N PHE A 28 6.55 -11.06 -5.44
CA PHE A 28 5.62 -10.06 -4.90
C PHE A 28 5.92 -9.55 -3.51
N TYR A 29 6.42 -10.43 -2.65
CA TYR A 29 6.58 -10.13 -1.25
C TYR A 29 7.96 -9.56 -0.94
N SER A 30 8.94 -9.70 -1.84
CA SER A 30 10.30 -9.28 -1.52
C SER A 30 10.48 -7.78 -1.75
N ASP A 31 11.27 -7.19 -0.85
CA ASP A 31 11.69 -5.81 -0.95
C ASP A 31 12.76 -5.56 -2.03
N ILE A 32 13.39 -6.64 -2.49
CA ILE A 32 14.45 -6.66 -3.49
C ILE A 32 14.03 -7.42 -4.74
N GLY A 33 14.78 -7.19 -5.82
CA GLY A 33 14.75 -8.01 -7.02
C GLY A 33 16.15 -8.39 -7.46
N LEU A 34 16.19 -9.35 -8.38
CA LEU A 34 17.39 -9.86 -9.03
C LEU A 34 17.38 -9.41 -10.48
N GLY A 35 18.45 -8.78 -10.93
CA GLY A 35 18.63 -8.39 -12.32
C GLY A 35 19.71 -9.18 -13.05
N PHE A 36 19.65 -9.15 -14.38
CA PHE A 36 20.52 -9.87 -15.32
C PHE A 36 21.18 -8.85 -16.25
N ARG A 37 22.52 -8.71 -16.19
CA ARG A 37 23.21 -7.50 -16.69
C ARG A 37 23.49 -7.46 -18.21
N ASP A 38 23.32 -8.56 -18.93
CA ASP A 38 23.40 -8.50 -20.38
C ASP A 38 22.04 -8.18 -20.98
N ARG A 39 22.00 -7.30 -21.99
CA ARG A 39 20.86 -7.20 -22.93
C ARG A 39 20.65 -8.49 -23.75
N GLY A 40 21.28 -9.58 -23.33
CA GLY A 40 21.18 -10.95 -23.81
C GLY A 40 20.14 -11.74 -23.00
N LEU A 41 19.95 -12.99 -23.38
CA LEU A 41 18.75 -13.75 -23.04
C LEU A 41 18.92 -14.59 -21.74
N GLY A 42 20.10 -14.67 -21.13
CA GLY A 42 20.42 -15.57 -20.00
C GLY A 42 20.88 -14.92 -18.68
N ILE A 43 21.17 -15.79 -17.70
CA ILE A 43 21.54 -15.57 -16.30
C ILE A 43 23.06 -15.76 -16.17
N ASN A 44 23.84 -14.84 -16.71
CA ASN A 44 25.31 -14.89 -16.56
C ASN A 44 25.78 -14.12 -15.32
N GLN A 45 25.04 -13.07 -14.97
CA GLN A 45 25.35 -12.13 -13.90
C GLN A 45 24.08 -11.78 -13.13
N LEU A 46 24.12 -11.81 -11.79
CA LEU A 46 23.03 -11.35 -10.93
C LEU A 46 23.38 -10.04 -10.24
N PHE A 47 22.47 -9.07 -10.25
CA PHE A 47 22.56 -7.87 -9.41
C PHE A 47 21.34 -7.75 -8.50
N LEU A 48 21.52 -7.18 -7.30
CA LEU A 48 20.39 -6.80 -6.45
C LEU A 48 19.87 -5.44 -6.90
N HIS A 49 18.57 -5.22 -6.85
CA HIS A 49 17.99 -3.90 -6.97
C HIS A 49 16.87 -3.71 -5.94
N TYR A 50 16.70 -2.49 -5.46
CA TYR A 50 15.75 -2.17 -4.41
C TYR A 50 14.44 -1.71 -5.02
N ASN A 51 13.41 -2.57 -5.06
CA ASN A 51 12.19 -2.30 -5.82
C ASN A 51 12.46 -2.11 -7.34
N ARG A 52 11.43 -2.22 -8.18
CA ARG A 52 11.50 -2.23 -9.65
C ARG A 52 11.85 -0.86 -10.28
N MET A 53 12.10 0.17 -9.46
CA MET A 53 12.32 1.56 -9.88
C MET A 53 13.73 2.10 -9.55
N THR A 54 14.52 1.43 -8.71
CA THR A 54 15.88 1.90 -8.40
C THR A 54 16.90 1.37 -9.40
N THR A 55 17.97 2.13 -9.53
CA THR A 55 19.19 1.72 -10.22
C THR A 55 19.87 0.56 -9.48
N GLU A 56 20.65 -0.25 -10.21
CA GLU A 56 21.42 -1.41 -9.74
C GLU A 56 22.06 -1.15 -8.35
N LEU A 57 21.87 -2.03 -7.35
CA LEU A 57 22.69 -2.01 -6.13
C LEU A 57 24.07 -2.59 -6.47
N GLY A 58 24.91 -1.78 -7.11
CA GLY A 58 26.32 -2.10 -7.37
C GLY A 58 26.59 -2.96 -8.61
N LEU A 59 27.77 -3.59 -8.60
CA LEU A 59 28.21 -4.55 -9.63
C LEU A 59 27.51 -5.91 -9.45
N PRO A 60 27.46 -6.76 -10.50
CA PRO A 60 27.02 -8.14 -10.39
C PRO A 60 27.63 -8.85 -9.19
N PHE A 61 26.78 -9.34 -8.29
CA PHE A 61 27.22 -10.03 -7.09
C PHE A 61 27.42 -11.53 -7.32
N LEU A 62 26.83 -12.10 -8.37
CA LEU A 62 27.01 -13.51 -8.74
C LEU A 62 27.36 -13.62 -10.22
N GLN A 63 28.39 -14.40 -10.53
CA GLN A 63 28.87 -14.69 -11.88
C GLN A 63 28.82 -16.20 -12.11
N LEU A 64 28.19 -16.60 -13.22
CA LEU A 64 27.95 -17.98 -13.61
C LEU A 64 28.74 -18.26 -14.90
N GLU A 65 29.62 -19.26 -14.88
CA GLU A 65 30.37 -19.70 -16.06
C GLU A 65 29.98 -21.14 -16.46
N ALA A 66 29.52 -21.31 -17.71
CA ALA A 66 29.12 -22.59 -18.29
C ALA A 66 29.61 -22.75 -19.72
N ASP A 67 29.69 -24.00 -20.19
CA ASP A 67 29.99 -24.31 -21.59
C ASP A 67 28.75 -24.29 -22.48
N GLY A 68 28.90 -23.78 -23.70
CA GLY A 68 27.86 -23.79 -24.74
C GLY A 68 27.18 -22.44 -24.97
N GLU A 69 26.31 -22.39 -25.98
CA GLU A 69 25.57 -21.18 -26.34
C GLU A 69 24.55 -20.80 -25.27
N GLU A 70 24.52 -19.50 -24.94
CA GLU A 70 23.57 -18.92 -24.00
C GLU A 70 22.13 -19.05 -24.52
N LYS A 71 21.21 -19.48 -23.65
CA LYS A 71 19.79 -19.63 -23.98
C LYS A 71 18.94 -18.67 -23.17
N VAL A 72 17.74 -18.42 -23.70
CA VAL A 72 16.72 -17.62 -23.02
C VAL A 72 16.33 -18.26 -21.69
N ALA A 73 16.45 -17.51 -20.61
CA ALA A 73 15.94 -17.89 -19.31
C ALA A 73 14.42 -18.05 -19.37
N GLN A 74 13.91 -19.21 -18.95
CA GLN A 74 12.49 -19.46 -18.77
C GLN A 74 12.06 -18.87 -17.44
N ARG A 75 11.15 -17.90 -17.50
CA ARG A 75 10.64 -17.19 -16.33
C ARG A 75 9.23 -17.64 -16.02
N SER A 76 9.01 -17.85 -14.74
CA SER A 76 7.69 -17.84 -14.15
C SER A 76 7.69 -16.83 -13.02
N LEU A 77 6.54 -16.69 -12.41
CA LEU A 77 6.42 -15.87 -11.22
C LEU A 77 7.06 -16.48 -9.97
N LEU A 78 7.17 -17.81 -9.94
CA LEU A 78 7.70 -18.55 -8.80
C LEU A 78 9.23 -18.68 -8.86
N GLY A 79 9.80 -18.55 -10.06
CA GLY A 79 11.23 -18.74 -10.27
C GLY A 79 11.67 -18.53 -11.71
N VAL A 80 12.99 -18.53 -11.90
CA VAL A 80 13.66 -18.38 -13.18
C VAL A 80 14.58 -19.57 -13.40
N SER A 81 14.61 -20.12 -14.62
CA SER A 81 15.47 -21.25 -14.96
C SER A 81 16.16 -21.09 -16.31
N GLN A 82 17.33 -21.68 -16.46
CA GLN A 82 18.10 -21.68 -17.71
C GLN A 82 18.89 -22.98 -17.84
N CYS A 83 19.07 -23.42 -19.09
CA CYS A 83 20.06 -24.45 -19.44
C CYS A 83 21.06 -23.88 -20.46
N GLN A 84 22.36 -24.09 -20.24
CA GLN A 84 23.45 -23.72 -21.15
C GLN A 84 24.39 -24.91 -21.30
N GLY A 85 24.40 -25.54 -22.48
CA GLY A 85 25.04 -26.85 -22.66
C GLY A 85 24.43 -27.91 -21.73
N GLU A 86 25.27 -28.56 -20.92
CA GLU A 86 24.86 -29.48 -19.85
C GLU A 86 24.58 -28.77 -18.51
N ALA A 87 24.92 -27.48 -18.39
CA ALA A 87 24.72 -26.73 -17.18
C ALA A 87 23.25 -26.32 -17.03
N THR A 88 22.74 -26.41 -15.80
CA THR A 88 21.39 -25.96 -15.44
C THR A 88 21.48 -24.98 -14.29
N VAL A 89 20.70 -23.90 -14.34
CA VAL A 89 20.58 -22.91 -13.27
C VAL A 89 19.10 -22.66 -13.00
N ARG A 90 18.70 -22.66 -11.73
CA ARG A 90 17.35 -22.34 -11.26
C ARG A 90 17.44 -21.39 -10.09
N ILE A 91 16.59 -20.37 -10.09
CA ILE A 91 16.52 -19.35 -9.05
C ILE A 91 15.08 -19.26 -8.59
N ALA A 92 14.87 -19.35 -7.29
CA ALA A 92 13.55 -19.23 -6.69
C ALA A 92 13.67 -18.54 -5.32
N PHE A 93 12.65 -17.74 -4.99
CA PHE A 93 12.53 -17.21 -3.64
C PHE A 93 11.82 -18.22 -2.75
N TYR A 94 12.17 -18.22 -1.46
CA TYR A 94 11.61 -19.18 -0.50
C TYR A 94 11.07 -18.52 0.78
N GLU A 95 11.50 -17.30 1.08
CA GLU A 95 11.03 -16.49 2.21
C GLU A 95 11.26 -15.00 1.88
N HIS A 96 10.65 -14.08 2.64
CA HIS A 96 10.84 -12.64 2.49
C HIS A 96 12.32 -12.24 2.43
N ASN A 97 12.72 -11.59 1.33
CA ASN A 97 14.11 -11.18 1.07
C ASN A 97 15.13 -12.33 1.10
N ALA A 98 14.67 -13.55 0.81
CA ALA A 98 15.52 -14.73 0.75
C ALA A 98 15.25 -15.56 -0.51
N TRP A 99 16.33 -15.94 -1.19
CA TRP A 99 16.29 -16.66 -2.45
C TRP A 99 17.40 -17.70 -2.52
N MET A 100 17.26 -18.62 -3.46
CA MET A 100 18.27 -19.63 -3.70
C MET A 100 18.65 -19.72 -5.17
N VAL A 101 19.84 -20.22 -5.41
CA VAL A 101 20.38 -20.59 -6.71
C VAL A 101 20.74 -22.07 -6.67
N GLU A 102 19.99 -22.88 -7.39
CA GLU A 102 20.29 -24.29 -7.66
C GLU A 102 20.99 -24.37 -9.01
N ALA A 103 22.18 -24.97 -9.05
CA ALA A 103 22.92 -25.15 -10.29
C ALA A 103 23.62 -26.51 -10.36
N ALA A 104 23.83 -26.99 -11.58
CA ALA A 104 24.59 -28.21 -11.85
C ALA A 104 25.38 -28.06 -13.15
N GLY A 105 26.54 -28.71 -13.26
CA GLY A 105 27.33 -28.72 -14.49
C GLY A 105 28.02 -27.39 -14.84
N LEU A 106 28.10 -26.46 -13.89
CA LEU A 106 28.83 -25.20 -14.07
C LEU A 106 30.35 -25.44 -14.06
N LYS A 107 31.08 -24.66 -14.85
CA LYS A 107 32.55 -24.58 -14.76
C LYS A 107 32.98 -23.85 -13.51
N ARG A 108 32.29 -22.75 -13.22
CA ARG A 108 32.60 -21.87 -12.08
C ARG A 108 31.36 -21.12 -11.63
N LEU A 109 31.24 -20.97 -10.32
CA LEU A 109 30.29 -20.05 -9.69
C LEU A 109 31.04 -19.18 -8.70
N ARG A 110 30.93 -17.87 -8.89
CA ARG A 110 31.64 -16.88 -8.08
C ARG A 110 30.71 -15.81 -7.58
N PHE A 111 30.79 -15.51 -6.30
CA PHE A 111 30.14 -14.35 -5.70
C PHE A 111 31.18 -13.23 -5.50
N GLU A 112 30.88 -12.00 -5.87
CA GLU A 112 31.80 -10.85 -5.73
C GLU A 112 31.07 -9.62 -5.18
N LEU A 113 31.57 -9.02 -4.10
CA LEU A 113 31.03 -7.78 -3.53
C LEU A 113 32.09 -6.68 -3.57
N CYS A 114 31.75 -5.50 -4.11
CA CYS A 114 32.67 -4.38 -4.27
C CYS A 114 32.45 -3.30 -3.22
N ASP A 115 33.46 -2.99 -2.41
CA ASP A 115 33.38 -2.02 -1.30
C ASP A 115 33.09 -0.58 -1.75
N SER A 116 33.32 -0.22 -3.03
CA SER A 116 33.24 1.16 -3.50
C SER A 116 31.85 1.82 -3.39
N ILE A 117 30.78 1.01 -3.24
CA ILE A 117 29.41 1.50 -3.04
C ILE A 117 28.97 1.48 -1.58
N PHE A 118 29.73 0.79 -0.72
CA PHE A 118 29.38 0.60 0.69
C PHE A 118 30.17 1.57 1.56
N ARG A 119 29.54 1.99 2.66
CA ARG A 119 30.27 2.57 3.78
C ARG A 119 30.51 1.46 4.79
N GLU A 120 31.78 1.13 5.00
CA GLU A 120 32.24 0.07 5.91
C GLU A 120 31.70 -1.32 5.58
N LEU A 121 32.44 -2.13 4.81
CA LEU A 121 32.13 -3.55 4.62
C LEU A 121 32.81 -4.42 5.68
N ARG A 122 32.04 -5.26 6.37
CA ARG A 122 32.53 -6.26 7.34
C ARG A 122 32.08 -7.65 6.94
N VAL A 123 33.00 -8.60 6.96
CA VAL A 123 32.75 -9.99 6.57
C VAL A 123 32.91 -10.91 7.77
N PHE A 124 31.94 -11.81 7.94
CA PHE A 124 31.93 -12.80 9.01
C PHE A 124 31.72 -14.18 8.41
N GLU A 125 32.43 -15.17 8.95
CA GLU A 125 32.25 -16.57 8.57
C GLU A 125 31.95 -17.40 9.82
N GLU A 126 30.81 -18.09 9.82
CA GLU A 126 30.42 -18.97 10.92
C GLU A 126 29.58 -20.14 10.38
N ASN A 127 29.93 -21.38 10.72
CA ASN A 127 29.14 -22.57 10.37
C ASN A 127 28.77 -22.66 8.88
N ARG A 128 29.73 -22.40 7.98
CA ARG A 128 29.57 -22.38 6.50
C ARG A 128 28.65 -21.27 5.97
N ILE A 129 28.33 -20.29 6.80
CA ILE A 129 27.59 -19.09 6.41
C ILE A 129 28.59 -17.94 6.35
N VAL A 130 28.55 -17.20 5.25
CA VAL A 130 29.31 -15.95 5.09
C VAL A 130 28.32 -14.79 5.15
N THR A 131 28.54 -13.85 6.06
CA THR A 131 27.70 -12.66 6.23
C THR A 131 28.49 -11.40 5.93
N PHE A 132 27.86 -10.49 5.19
CA PHE A 132 28.37 -9.20 4.79
C PHE A 132 27.51 -8.11 5.43
N ASP A 133 28.09 -7.34 6.34
CA ASP A 133 27.44 -6.19 6.96
C ASP A 133 28.03 -4.92 6.36
N ALA A 134 27.17 -4.00 5.91
CA ALA A 134 27.56 -2.76 5.26
C ALA A 134 26.54 -1.63 5.49
N TYR A 135 26.89 -0.43 5.06
CA TYR A 135 25.95 0.68 4.92
C TYR A 135 25.81 1.10 3.46
N LEU A 136 24.59 1.17 2.97
CA LEU A 136 24.27 1.61 1.61
C LEU A 136 23.88 3.10 1.58
N PRO A 137 24.22 3.84 0.52
CA PRO A 137 23.86 5.24 0.41
C PRO A 137 22.36 5.39 0.16
N THR A 138 21.74 6.38 0.80
CA THR A 138 20.31 6.65 0.69
C THR A 138 19.95 7.38 -0.61
N ILE A 139 20.89 7.62 -1.54
CA ILE A 139 20.64 8.33 -2.82
C ILE A 139 19.44 7.74 -3.58
N GLU A 140 19.29 6.41 -3.59
CA GLU A 140 18.17 5.67 -4.20
C GLU A 140 16.89 5.65 -3.33
N ARG A 141 16.99 6.10 -2.07
CA ARG A 141 15.94 6.07 -1.02
C ARG A 141 15.67 7.45 -0.40
N LEU A 142 16.15 8.57 -0.95
CA LEU A 142 16.08 9.91 -0.34
C LEU A 142 14.65 10.38 0.01
N LYS A 143 13.62 9.76 -0.58
CA LYS A 143 12.21 10.02 -0.21
C LYS A 143 11.75 9.29 1.08
N ARG A 144 12.47 8.25 1.53
CA ARG A 144 12.10 7.30 2.61
C ARG A 144 12.78 7.59 3.94
N ASP A 145 14.08 7.85 3.92
CA ASP A 145 14.92 7.94 5.10
C ASP A 145 15.69 9.27 5.11
N PRO A 146 15.71 10.01 6.25
CA PRO A 146 16.50 11.24 6.36
C PRO A 146 18.01 10.98 6.45
N ASP A 147 18.41 9.76 6.84
CA ASP A 147 19.82 9.42 7.01
C ASP A 147 20.50 9.21 5.65
N GLU A 148 21.71 9.73 5.49
CA GLU A 148 22.49 9.61 4.23
C GLU A 148 22.91 8.17 3.91
N TRP A 149 22.94 7.30 4.92
CA TRP A 149 23.36 5.92 4.84
C TRP A 149 22.43 5.04 5.67
N TYR A 150 22.16 3.83 5.22
CA TYR A 150 21.34 2.88 5.96
C TYR A 150 22.01 1.50 6.07
N PRO A 151 21.80 0.78 7.19
CA PRO A 151 22.41 -0.54 7.39
C PRO A 151 21.83 -1.57 6.41
N PHE A 152 22.72 -2.46 5.96
CA PHE A 152 22.45 -3.56 5.05
C PHE A 152 23.25 -4.78 5.50
N SER A 153 22.59 -5.94 5.53
CA SER A 153 23.25 -7.22 5.74
C SER A 153 22.85 -8.21 4.65
N LEU A 154 23.81 -8.91 4.07
CA LEU A 154 23.61 -10.00 3.13
C LEU A 154 24.26 -11.26 3.68
N GLY A 155 23.55 -12.37 3.67
CA GLY A 155 24.06 -13.65 4.10
C GLY A 155 24.06 -14.66 2.96
N LEU A 156 25.06 -15.53 2.97
CA LEU A 156 25.32 -16.55 1.96
C LEU A 156 25.54 -17.90 2.62
N TYR A 157 24.82 -18.93 2.18
CA TYR A 157 24.92 -20.28 2.72
C TYR A 157 24.93 -21.35 1.62
N ALA A 158 25.98 -22.19 1.59
CA ALA A 158 26.02 -23.35 0.69
C ALA A 158 25.27 -24.54 1.33
N VAL A 159 24.00 -24.70 0.95
CA VAL A 159 23.14 -25.84 1.29
C VAL A 159 23.72 -27.13 0.72
N ILE A 160 24.17 -27.10 -0.53
CA ILE A 160 24.93 -28.17 -1.21
C ILE A 160 26.20 -27.57 -1.79
N GLY A 161 27.34 -28.25 -1.61
CA GLY A 161 28.66 -27.78 -2.02
C GLY A 161 29.46 -27.17 -0.86
N GLY A 162 30.24 -26.12 -1.12
CA GLY A 162 31.04 -25.39 -0.12
C GLY A 162 31.32 -23.94 -0.53
N LEU A 163 31.82 -23.14 0.41
CA LEU A 163 32.19 -21.73 0.21
C LEU A 163 33.67 -21.53 0.56
N ALA A 164 34.37 -20.73 -0.23
CA ALA A 164 35.74 -20.29 0.03
C ALA A 164 35.84 -18.76 -0.13
N PRO A 165 35.65 -17.99 0.96
CA PRO A 165 35.74 -16.53 0.92
C PRO A 165 37.20 -16.04 0.88
N THR A 166 37.45 -14.97 0.13
CA THR A 166 38.74 -14.27 0.01
C THR A 166 38.50 -12.77 -0.06
N ILE A 167 39.34 -11.98 0.59
CA ILE A 167 39.35 -10.52 0.51
C ILE A 167 40.65 -10.09 -0.16
N ASP A 168 40.57 -9.32 -1.24
CA ASP A 168 41.76 -8.84 -1.96
C ASP A 168 42.29 -7.50 -1.41
N GLU A 169 43.41 -7.03 -1.96
CA GLU A 169 44.09 -5.79 -1.55
C GLU A 169 43.25 -4.51 -1.78
N ASN A 170 42.22 -4.59 -2.63
CA ASN A 170 41.32 -3.49 -2.94
C ASN A 170 40.03 -3.54 -2.09
N GLY A 171 39.92 -4.48 -1.15
CA GLY A 171 38.73 -4.68 -0.32
C GLY A 171 37.59 -5.38 -1.05
N ILE A 172 37.82 -5.94 -2.25
CA ILE A 172 36.82 -6.73 -2.96
C ILE A 172 36.73 -8.10 -2.28
N VAL A 173 35.51 -8.50 -1.93
CA VAL A 173 35.26 -9.81 -1.33
C VAL A 173 34.76 -10.76 -2.39
N SER A 174 35.53 -11.81 -2.66
CA SER A 174 35.13 -12.91 -3.54
C SER A 174 34.82 -14.15 -2.72
N VAL A 175 33.72 -14.85 -3.03
CA VAL A 175 33.43 -16.18 -2.48
C VAL A 175 33.33 -17.16 -3.64
N GLU A 176 34.28 -18.10 -3.69
CA GLU A 176 34.22 -19.21 -4.64
C GLU A 176 33.27 -20.28 -4.11
N VAL A 177 32.36 -20.75 -4.96
CA VAL A 177 31.37 -21.77 -4.61
C VAL A 177 31.81 -23.10 -5.20
N LEU A 178 32.03 -24.08 -4.34
CA LEU A 178 32.54 -25.40 -4.69
C LEU A 178 31.37 -26.39 -4.84
N PRO A 179 31.25 -27.14 -5.96
CA PRO A 179 30.20 -28.14 -6.12
C PRO A 179 30.38 -29.36 -5.21
N ASP A 180 29.32 -30.14 -5.03
CA ASP A 180 29.41 -31.50 -4.49
C ASP A 180 30.07 -32.48 -5.47
N ASP A 181 30.29 -33.73 -5.05
CA ASP A 181 30.90 -34.76 -5.89
C ASP A 181 30.09 -35.07 -7.17
N ALA A 182 28.82 -34.69 -7.21
CA ALA A 182 27.94 -34.84 -8.37
C ALA A 182 27.89 -33.57 -9.25
N GLY A 183 28.71 -32.56 -8.95
CA GLY A 183 28.75 -31.31 -9.71
C GLY A 183 27.58 -30.37 -9.43
N ARG A 184 26.85 -30.57 -8.31
CA ARG A 184 25.69 -29.76 -7.92
C ARG A 184 26.06 -28.71 -6.89
N ILE A 185 25.36 -27.58 -6.96
CA ILE A 185 25.48 -26.43 -6.07
C ILE A 185 24.07 -26.00 -5.69
N VAL A 186 23.84 -25.76 -4.40
CA VAL A 186 22.63 -25.08 -3.92
C VAL A 186 23.06 -24.01 -2.94
N LEU A 187 22.80 -22.77 -3.33
CA LEU A 187 23.28 -21.58 -2.64
C LEU A 187 22.08 -20.76 -2.18
N ALA A 188 21.94 -20.59 -0.87
CA ALA A 188 20.89 -19.77 -0.27
C ALA A 188 21.43 -18.39 0.08
N PHE A 189 20.58 -17.40 -0.12
CA PHE A 189 20.82 -16.00 0.16
C PHE A 189 19.67 -15.46 1.00
N ALA A 190 19.99 -14.54 1.90
CA ALA A 190 19.01 -13.74 2.62
C ALA A 190 19.60 -12.35 2.83
N GLU A 191 18.78 -11.31 2.79
CA GLU A 191 19.21 -9.96 3.12
C GLU A 191 18.31 -9.27 4.16
N GLN A 192 18.90 -8.29 4.85
CA GLN A 192 18.22 -7.36 5.72
C GLN A 192 18.56 -5.91 5.32
N HIS A 193 17.53 -5.08 5.29
CA HIS A 193 17.62 -3.63 5.13
C HIS A 193 17.17 -2.94 6.41
N LEU A 194 17.82 -1.81 6.75
CA LEU A 194 17.50 -0.98 7.92
C LEU A 194 17.76 -1.61 9.29
N GLU A 195 18.33 -2.82 9.33
CA GLU A 195 18.83 -3.47 10.55
C GLU A 195 20.00 -4.41 10.22
N ILE A 196 20.81 -4.72 11.24
CA ILE A 196 21.83 -5.78 11.20
C ILE A 196 21.47 -6.77 12.31
N ASP A 197 20.64 -7.77 12.00
CA ASP A 197 20.29 -8.88 12.89
C ASP A 197 20.77 -10.20 12.30
N ARG A 198 22.06 -10.47 12.53
CA ARG A 198 22.75 -11.67 12.04
C ARG A 198 22.14 -12.97 12.54
N ALA A 199 21.50 -12.98 13.72
CA ALA A 199 20.87 -14.18 14.26
C ALA A 199 19.65 -14.54 13.44
N ARG A 200 18.78 -13.56 13.17
CA ARG A 200 17.61 -13.72 12.31
C ARG A 200 17.99 -14.05 10.87
N LEU A 201 18.98 -13.35 10.31
CA LEU A 201 19.49 -13.61 8.96
C LEU A 201 19.96 -15.06 8.81
N ARG A 202 20.70 -15.54 9.81
CA ARG A 202 21.18 -16.93 9.88
C ARG A 202 20.05 -17.93 10.03
N GLU A 203 19.05 -17.65 10.86
CA GLU A 203 17.87 -18.50 11.00
C GLU A 203 17.16 -18.69 9.65
N THR A 204 16.95 -17.61 8.89
CA THR A 204 16.36 -17.66 7.55
C THR A 204 17.20 -18.49 6.56
N LEU A 205 18.53 -18.36 6.59
CA LEU A 205 19.42 -19.15 5.72
C LEU A 205 19.39 -20.64 6.05
N LEU A 206 19.37 -20.99 7.33
CA LEU A 206 19.35 -22.39 7.78
C LEU A 206 18.02 -23.09 7.49
N GLN A 207 16.94 -22.34 7.25
CA GLN A 207 15.64 -22.84 6.83
C GLN A 207 15.48 -22.96 5.31
N ALA A 208 16.52 -22.60 4.52
CA ALA A 208 16.47 -22.70 3.08
C ALA A 208 16.21 -24.17 2.63
N PRO A 209 15.36 -24.38 1.62
CA PRO A 209 15.20 -25.71 1.04
C PRO A 209 16.49 -26.19 0.35
N ASP A 210 16.51 -27.44 -0.09
CA ASP A 210 17.64 -28.02 -0.84
C ASP A 210 17.42 -28.05 -2.37
N GLN A 211 16.26 -27.57 -2.84
CA GLN A 211 15.87 -27.57 -4.26
C GLN A 211 15.02 -26.35 -4.61
N ALA A 212 15.22 -25.78 -5.80
CA ALA A 212 14.44 -24.62 -6.27
C ALA A 212 12.94 -24.93 -6.38
N SER A 213 12.58 -26.16 -6.76
CA SER A 213 11.16 -26.57 -6.83
C SER A 213 10.45 -26.53 -5.47
N GLN A 214 11.18 -26.76 -4.36
CA GLN A 214 10.60 -26.63 -3.02
C GLN A 214 10.44 -25.16 -2.63
N ALA A 215 11.39 -24.30 -3.00
CA ALA A 215 11.26 -22.85 -2.84
C ALA A 215 10.04 -22.29 -3.60
N GLU A 216 9.81 -22.74 -4.83
CA GLU A 216 8.61 -22.38 -5.61
C GLU A 216 7.30 -22.80 -4.92
N VAL A 217 7.28 -23.97 -4.26
CA VAL A 217 6.12 -24.43 -3.47
C VAL A 217 5.87 -23.51 -2.27
N LEU A 218 6.93 -23.06 -1.58
CA LEU A 218 6.82 -22.11 -0.47
C LEU A 218 6.29 -20.75 -0.93
N THR A 219 6.83 -20.20 -2.04
CA THR A 219 6.37 -18.95 -2.65
C THR A 219 4.91 -19.05 -3.08
N ARG A 220 4.52 -20.16 -3.71
CA ARG A 220 3.13 -20.41 -4.09
C ARG A 220 2.22 -20.45 -2.87
N LYS A 221 2.62 -21.17 -1.81
CA LYS A 221 1.86 -21.25 -0.57
C LYS A 221 1.66 -19.87 0.05
N TRP A 222 2.70 -19.04 0.08
CA TRP A 222 2.59 -17.65 0.53
C TRP A 222 1.54 -16.88 -0.29
N LEU A 223 1.54 -17.03 -1.61
CA LEU A 223 0.56 -16.35 -2.48
C LEU A 223 -0.86 -16.85 -2.20
N GLU A 224 -1.04 -18.16 -2.02
CA GLU A 224 -2.33 -18.76 -1.66
C GLU A 224 -2.85 -18.22 -0.32
N GLU A 225 -1.98 -18.12 0.68
CA GLU A 225 -2.31 -17.54 1.99
C GLU A 225 -2.67 -16.04 1.86
N ALA A 226 -1.88 -15.27 1.12
CA ALA A 226 -2.07 -13.83 0.98
C ALA A 226 -3.34 -13.45 0.17
N LEU A 227 -3.75 -14.30 -0.77
CA LEU A 227 -5.03 -14.17 -1.47
C LEU A 227 -6.21 -14.58 -0.59
N GLY A 228 -5.98 -15.47 0.37
CA GLY A 228 -7.01 -16.03 1.24
C GLY A 228 -8.22 -16.57 0.47
N GLY A 229 -9.40 -16.06 0.78
CA GLY A 229 -10.65 -16.45 0.12
C GLY A 229 -10.98 -15.66 -1.16
N PHE A 230 -10.19 -14.64 -1.49
CA PHE A 230 -10.51 -13.69 -2.56
C PHE A 230 -10.41 -14.32 -3.94
N GLN A 231 -11.45 -14.14 -4.77
CA GLN A 231 -11.52 -14.63 -6.14
C GLN A 231 -12.08 -13.55 -7.07
N ILE A 232 -11.60 -13.52 -8.30
CA ILE A 232 -12.09 -12.66 -9.38
C ILE A 232 -13.02 -13.50 -10.25
N HIS A 233 -14.30 -13.16 -10.35
CA HIS A 233 -15.25 -13.87 -11.21
C HIS A 233 -15.67 -13.00 -12.42
N THR A 234 -14.76 -12.93 -13.40
CA THR A 234 -15.09 -12.41 -14.75
C THR A 234 -14.68 -13.39 -15.84
N GLU A 235 -15.51 -13.51 -16.87
CA GLU A 235 -15.22 -14.27 -18.09
C GLU A 235 -14.29 -13.50 -19.05
N GLU A 236 -14.25 -12.18 -18.93
CA GLU A 236 -13.48 -11.28 -19.80
C GLU A 236 -11.99 -11.27 -19.42
N GLU A 237 -11.13 -11.70 -20.34
CA GLU A 237 -9.70 -11.86 -20.09
C GLU A 237 -9.00 -10.53 -19.75
N TRP A 238 -9.38 -9.45 -20.43
CA TRP A 238 -8.80 -8.12 -20.24
C TRP A 238 -9.20 -7.50 -18.89
N GLU A 239 -10.46 -7.64 -18.47
CA GLU A 239 -10.96 -7.23 -17.15
C GLU A 239 -10.24 -8.00 -16.04
N ARG A 240 -10.08 -9.32 -16.24
CA ARG A 240 -9.33 -10.18 -15.32
C ARG A 240 -7.89 -9.70 -15.14
N GLY A 241 -7.24 -9.26 -16.22
CA GLY A 241 -5.89 -8.69 -16.19
C GLY A 241 -5.76 -7.46 -15.29
N VAL A 242 -6.73 -6.53 -15.36
CA VAL A 242 -6.71 -5.30 -14.53
C VAL A 242 -7.04 -5.61 -13.06
N LEU A 243 -7.98 -6.52 -12.80
CA LEU A 243 -8.28 -6.95 -11.42
C LEU A 243 -7.10 -7.69 -10.79
N ALA A 244 -6.40 -8.50 -11.58
CA ALA A 244 -5.12 -9.07 -11.17
C ALA A 244 -4.13 -7.93 -10.82
N LYS A 245 -4.04 -6.85 -11.61
CA LYS A 245 -3.18 -5.68 -11.28
C LYS A 245 -3.51 -5.04 -9.94
N ALA A 246 -4.78 -4.98 -9.55
CA ALA A 246 -5.18 -4.49 -8.24
C ALA A 246 -4.70 -5.41 -7.11
N VAL A 247 -4.92 -6.73 -7.25
CA VAL A 247 -4.42 -7.72 -6.27
C VAL A 247 -2.90 -7.62 -6.13
N TYR A 248 -2.19 -7.55 -7.26
CA TYR A 248 -0.75 -7.34 -7.31
C TYR A 248 -0.35 -6.09 -6.53
N ALA A 249 -0.98 -4.95 -6.78
CA ALA A 249 -0.61 -3.69 -6.16
C ALA A 249 -0.73 -3.77 -4.63
N LEU A 250 -1.79 -4.37 -4.09
CA LEU A 250 -1.97 -4.53 -2.64
C LEU A 250 -0.90 -5.43 -2.01
N LEU A 251 -0.61 -6.57 -2.64
CA LEU A 251 0.41 -7.51 -2.14
C LEU A 251 1.81 -6.93 -2.24
N PHE A 252 2.13 -6.27 -3.36
CA PHE A 252 3.42 -5.67 -3.61
C PHE A 252 3.71 -4.48 -2.69
N ASN A 253 2.67 -3.72 -2.34
CA ASN A 253 2.78 -2.59 -1.44
C ASN A 253 2.85 -3.00 0.04
N ALA A 254 2.64 -4.27 0.36
CA ALA A 254 2.88 -4.80 1.70
C ALA A 254 4.40 -4.93 1.94
N ALA A 255 4.86 -4.51 3.12
CA ALA A 255 6.27 -4.55 3.49
C ALA A 255 6.43 -4.98 4.96
N LYS A 256 7.53 -5.64 5.27
CA LYS A 256 7.95 -5.97 6.66
C LYS A 256 9.27 -5.28 7.04
N PRO A 257 9.37 -3.94 7.01
CA PRO A 257 10.61 -3.28 7.40
C PRO A 257 10.86 -3.45 8.89
N PRO A 258 12.10 -3.28 9.36
CA PRO A 258 12.41 -3.30 10.78
C PRO A 258 11.98 -1.98 11.47
N GLY A 259 12.51 -1.74 12.67
CA GLY A 259 12.27 -0.50 13.42
C GLY A 259 10.82 -0.39 13.90
N LEU A 260 10.18 0.74 13.62
CA LEU A 260 8.79 1.03 14.05
C LEU A 260 7.74 0.08 13.47
N PHE A 261 8.12 -0.69 12.45
CA PHE A 261 7.27 -1.70 11.82
C PHE A 261 7.55 -3.12 12.31
N ALA A 262 8.54 -3.31 13.19
CA ALA A 262 8.95 -4.62 13.66
C ALA A 262 7.75 -5.41 14.23
N GLY A 263 7.61 -6.66 13.75
CA GLY A 263 6.53 -7.56 14.14
C GLY A 263 5.18 -7.32 13.45
N ARG A 264 5.10 -6.38 12.50
CA ARG A 264 3.89 -6.07 11.73
C ARG A 264 4.17 -5.92 10.24
N VAL A 265 3.14 -6.11 9.43
CA VAL A 265 3.21 -5.77 8.00
C VAL A 265 2.65 -4.37 7.77
N ALA A 266 3.46 -3.49 7.20
CA ALA A 266 3.05 -2.18 6.74
C ALA A 266 2.41 -2.27 5.35
N SER A 267 1.40 -1.43 5.11
CA SER A 267 0.79 -1.25 3.79
C SER A 267 1.14 0.13 3.25
N PHE A 268 1.88 0.20 2.16
CA PHE A 268 2.26 1.46 1.51
C PHE A 268 1.22 1.86 0.45
N PRO A 269 0.99 3.17 0.20
CA PRO A 269 0.08 3.59 -0.87
C PRO A 269 0.54 3.07 -2.23
N ALA A 270 1.79 3.36 -2.60
CA ALA A 270 2.43 2.88 -3.81
C ALA A 270 3.91 2.75 -3.52
N ARG A 271 4.44 1.53 -3.51
CA ARG A 271 5.81 1.27 -3.08
C ARG A 271 6.88 2.02 -3.90
N GLY A 272 6.60 2.35 -5.17
CA GLY A 272 7.47 3.17 -6.02
C GLY A 272 7.56 4.62 -5.57
N ASP A 273 6.42 5.28 -5.42
CA ASP A 273 6.35 6.73 -5.23
C ASP A 273 6.11 7.14 -3.76
N TYR A 274 5.33 6.35 -3.02
CA TYR A 274 4.93 6.55 -1.63
C TYR A 274 5.30 5.35 -0.74
N PRO A 275 6.58 5.13 -0.48
CA PRO A 275 7.10 3.99 0.27
C PRO A 275 7.04 4.13 1.80
N THR A 276 5.92 4.63 2.31
CA THR A 276 5.72 4.85 3.75
C THR A 276 4.28 4.47 4.11
N HIS A 277 4.03 4.19 5.38
CA HIS A 277 2.70 3.77 5.83
C HIS A 277 1.87 5.01 6.17
N TYR A 278 0.99 5.41 5.26
CA TYR A 278 0.10 6.56 5.42
C TYR A 278 -1.20 6.21 6.16
N LEU A 279 -1.68 7.15 6.96
CA LEU A 279 -2.84 6.95 7.84
C LEU A 279 -4.11 6.64 7.03
N TRP A 280 -4.52 7.54 6.13
CA TRP A 280 -5.81 7.37 5.46
C TRP A 280 -5.75 6.30 4.36
N ASP A 281 -4.59 6.13 3.70
CA ASP A 281 -4.38 5.16 2.63
C ASP A 281 -4.57 3.74 3.16
N SER A 282 -3.94 3.44 4.30
CA SER A 282 -4.07 2.14 4.93
C SER A 282 -5.50 1.85 5.39
N CYS A 283 -6.28 2.88 5.75
CA CYS A 283 -7.70 2.74 6.02
C CYS A 283 -8.50 2.34 4.77
N PHE A 284 -8.22 2.91 3.59
CA PHE A 284 -8.90 2.51 2.35
C PHE A 284 -8.42 1.16 1.81
N GLN A 285 -7.14 0.84 1.97
CA GLN A 285 -6.59 -0.47 1.59
C GLN A 285 -7.27 -1.62 2.33
N ASN A 286 -7.75 -1.38 3.57
CA ASN A 286 -8.52 -2.36 4.33
C ASN A 286 -9.81 -2.83 3.63
N LEU A 287 -10.41 -2.04 2.73
CA LEU A 287 -11.61 -2.45 1.98
C LEU A 287 -11.43 -3.77 1.22
N ALA A 288 -10.21 -4.06 0.76
CA ALA A 288 -9.86 -5.32 0.11
C ALA A 288 -9.06 -6.26 1.03
N LEU A 289 -8.16 -5.73 1.87
CA LEU A 289 -7.35 -6.58 2.75
C LEU A 289 -8.21 -7.34 3.79
N GLU A 290 -9.36 -6.79 4.21
CA GLU A 290 -10.30 -7.49 5.10
C GLU A 290 -10.91 -8.76 4.48
N GLN A 291 -10.91 -8.87 3.15
CA GLN A 291 -11.39 -10.04 2.41
C GLN A 291 -10.26 -10.98 1.96
N MET A 292 -9.07 -10.42 1.68
CA MET A 292 -7.89 -11.17 1.22
C MET A 292 -7.12 -11.77 2.40
N GLU A 293 -6.39 -10.95 3.15
CA GLU A 293 -5.57 -11.37 4.30
C GLU A 293 -5.83 -10.44 5.49
N PRO A 294 -6.76 -10.81 6.38
CA PRO A 294 -7.19 -9.96 7.48
C PRO A 294 -6.10 -9.68 8.53
N ARG A 295 -5.04 -10.49 8.57
CA ARG A 295 -3.88 -10.20 9.41
C ARG A 295 -3.14 -8.96 8.91
N LEU A 296 -3.02 -8.75 7.60
CA LEU A 296 -2.44 -7.53 7.01
C LEU A 296 -3.30 -6.31 7.35
N ALA A 297 -4.63 -6.46 7.24
CA ALA A 297 -5.57 -5.40 7.59
C ALA A 297 -5.42 -4.95 9.04
N LYS A 298 -5.32 -5.92 9.96
CA LYS A 298 -5.12 -5.69 11.39
C LYS A 298 -3.76 -5.06 11.71
N ASP A 299 -2.68 -5.51 11.06
CA ASP A 299 -1.35 -4.96 11.28
C ASP A 299 -1.23 -3.50 10.84
N ALA A 300 -1.83 -3.14 9.70
CA ALA A 300 -1.91 -1.75 9.24
C ALA A 300 -2.56 -0.84 10.29
N LEU A 301 -3.69 -1.25 10.87
CA LEU A 301 -4.36 -0.46 11.91
C LEU A 301 -3.54 -0.39 13.21
N HIS A 302 -2.92 -1.50 13.60
CA HIS A 302 -2.06 -1.51 14.79
C HIS A 302 -0.87 -0.57 14.65
N LEU A 303 -0.23 -0.51 13.47
CA LEU A 303 0.87 0.41 13.23
C LEU A 303 0.48 1.86 13.53
N LEU A 304 -0.72 2.28 13.15
CA LEU A 304 -1.22 3.64 13.39
C LEU A 304 -1.51 3.93 14.87
N ILE A 305 -2.08 2.97 15.61
CA ILE A 305 -2.43 3.18 17.03
C ILE A 305 -1.24 2.98 17.96
N ASP A 306 -0.33 2.06 17.64
CA ASP A 306 0.87 1.76 18.45
C ASP A 306 1.91 2.88 18.34
N ASN A 307 1.98 3.56 17.18
CA ASN A 307 2.88 4.69 16.92
C ASN A 307 2.23 6.07 17.09
N MET A 308 1.08 6.12 17.76
CA MET A 308 0.41 7.37 18.11
C MET A 308 1.22 8.14 19.17
N ARG A 309 1.31 9.46 19.05
CA ARG A 309 1.97 10.30 20.06
C ARG A 309 1.23 10.22 21.40
N VAL A 310 1.96 10.42 22.49
CA VAL A 310 1.43 10.36 23.87
C VAL A 310 0.18 11.23 24.11
N ASP A 311 0.04 12.35 23.39
CA ASP A 311 -1.09 13.27 23.51
C ASP A 311 -2.30 12.91 22.62
N GLY A 312 -2.21 11.83 21.84
CA GLY A 312 -3.26 11.34 20.95
C GLY A 312 -3.09 11.69 19.48
N LYS A 313 -2.04 12.42 19.08
CA LYS A 313 -1.81 12.71 17.66
C LYS A 313 -1.45 11.44 16.91
N GLN A 314 -2.25 11.09 15.90
CA GLN A 314 -1.85 10.11 14.90
C GLN A 314 -0.97 10.79 13.84
N PRO A 315 0.18 10.20 13.48
CA PRO A 315 1.04 10.79 12.46
C PRO A 315 0.41 10.66 11.07
N HIS A 316 0.68 11.62 10.19
CA HIS A 316 0.28 11.57 8.77
C HIS A 316 0.79 10.29 8.10
N PHE A 317 2.08 9.98 8.29
CA PHE A 317 2.67 8.72 7.88
C PHE A 317 3.74 8.25 8.85
N LEU A 318 4.03 6.95 8.75
CA LEU A 318 5.10 6.26 9.44
C LEU A 318 6.15 5.78 8.43
N CYS A 319 7.42 5.86 8.79
CA CYS A 319 8.52 5.14 8.16
C CYS A 319 9.04 4.09 9.15
N SER A 320 9.93 3.22 8.66
CA SER A 320 10.59 2.22 9.51
C SER A 320 11.47 2.85 10.61
N THR A 321 12.17 3.93 10.29
CA THR A 321 13.18 4.57 11.16
C THR A 321 12.70 5.87 11.80
N TRP A 322 11.64 6.49 11.27
CA TRP A 322 11.14 7.78 11.74
C TRP A 322 9.63 7.94 11.47
N ILE A 323 9.04 8.97 12.07
CA ILE A 323 7.64 9.34 11.86
C ILE A 323 7.55 10.80 11.44
N LYS A 324 6.52 11.21 10.69
CA LYS A 324 6.28 12.62 10.36
C LYS A 324 5.21 13.23 11.29
N PRO A 325 5.58 13.76 12.47
CA PRO A 325 4.61 14.19 13.47
C PRO A 325 4.01 15.58 13.18
N HIS A 326 4.47 16.30 12.15
CA HIS A 326 4.03 17.69 11.90
C HIS A 326 2.57 17.76 11.46
N HIS A 327 2.13 16.84 10.59
CA HIS A 327 0.74 16.74 10.16
C HIS A 327 0.07 15.52 10.79
N SER A 328 -1.24 15.61 11.00
CA SER A 328 -2.11 14.43 11.08
C SER A 328 -2.71 14.18 9.69
N GLN A 329 -3.58 13.19 9.56
CA GLN A 329 -4.45 12.98 8.41
C GLN A 329 -5.91 12.74 8.88
N PRO A 330 -6.90 12.64 7.96
CA PRO A 330 -8.29 12.33 8.30
C PRO A 330 -8.43 11.16 9.28
N PRO A 331 -9.18 11.32 10.40
CA PRO A 331 -9.31 10.28 11.44
C PRO A 331 -10.20 9.10 11.00
N LEU A 332 -9.67 8.26 10.10
CA LEU A 332 -10.40 7.14 9.49
C LEU A 332 -10.12 5.77 10.13
N VAL A 333 -9.24 5.71 11.13
CA VAL A 333 -8.88 4.46 11.82
C VAL A 333 -10.11 3.79 12.44
N GLY A 334 -11.04 4.57 12.99
CA GLY A 334 -12.29 4.04 13.54
C GLY A 334 -13.18 3.42 12.47
N TRP A 335 -13.28 4.05 11.30
CA TRP A 335 -14.09 3.56 10.18
C TRP A 335 -13.56 2.24 9.62
N ALA A 336 -12.26 2.15 9.35
CA ALA A 336 -11.65 0.91 8.86
C ALA A 336 -11.64 -0.18 9.95
N GLY A 337 -11.31 0.18 11.20
CA GLY A 337 -11.20 -0.76 12.30
C GLY A 337 -12.53 -1.36 12.75
N LEU A 338 -13.61 -0.57 12.81
CA LEU A 338 -14.92 -1.08 13.22
C LEU A 338 -15.47 -2.12 12.24
N ARG A 339 -15.30 -1.89 10.92
CA ARG A 339 -15.68 -2.87 9.89
C ARG A 339 -15.00 -4.21 10.12
N LEU A 340 -13.68 -4.19 10.30
CA LEU A 340 -12.89 -5.40 10.53
C LEU A 340 -13.29 -6.10 11.84
N VAL A 341 -13.56 -5.34 12.91
CA VAL A 341 -14.06 -5.90 14.17
C VAL A 341 -15.42 -6.58 13.97
N GLN A 342 -16.36 -5.94 13.28
CA GLN A 342 -17.71 -6.48 13.06
C GLN A 342 -17.69 -7.73 12.17
N GLU A 343 -16.92 -7.69 11.08
CA GLU A 343 -16.82 -8.82 10.15
C GLU A 343 -16.19 -10.06 10.81
N ARG A 344 -15.23 -9.87 11.71
CA ARG A 344 -14.45 -10.98 12.29
C ARG A 344 -14.79 -11.30 13.74
N GLY A 345 -15.61 -10.48 14.41
CA GLY A 345 -15.88 -10.60 15.84
C GLY A 345 -14.63 -10.39 16.72
N ASP A 346 -13.64 -9.62 16.26
CA ASP A 346 -12.34 -9.47 16.95
C ASP A 346 -12.41 -8.47 18.11
N LEU A 347 -12.92 -8.93 19.25
CA LEU A 347 -13.04 -8.12 20.46
C LEU A 347 -11.67 -7.68 21.03
N VAL A 348 -10.58 -8.39 20.72
CA VAL A 348 -9.23 -7.98 21.14
C VAL A 348 -8.79 -6.74 20.36
N LEU A 349 -9.07 -6.70 19.06
CA LEU A 349 -8.86 -5.49 18.27
C LEU A 349 -9.76 -4.35 18.75
N ALA A 350 -11.04 -4.62 19.03
CA ALA A 350 -11.96 -3.62 19.58
C ALA A 350 -11.42 -2.97 20.87
N ALA A 351 -10.93 -3.78 21.80
CA ALA A 351 -10.36 -3.33 23.08
C ALA A 351 -9.10 -2.47 22.93
N LYS A 352 -8.37 -2.60 21.81
CA LYS A 352 -7.22 -1.75 21.47
C LYS A 352 -7.64 -0.47 20.75
N LEU A 353 -8.61 -0.57 19.83
CA LEU A 353 -9.08 0.55 19.05
C LEU A 353 -9.78 1.59 19.93
N LEU A 354 -10.73 1.19 20.78
CA LEU A 354 -11.54 2.12 21.58
C LEU A 354 -10.70 3.18 22.33
N PRO A 355 -9.73 2.81 23.20
CA PRO A 355 -8.92 3.81 23.90
C PRO A 355 -8.05 4.67 22.97
N ALA A 356 -7.62 4.13 21.82
CA ALA A 356 -6.85 4.88 20.83
C ALA A 356 -7.72 5.95 20.14
N LEU A 357 -8.93 5.58 19.71
CA LEU A 357 -9.89 6.51 19.09
C LEU A 357 -10.30 7.62 20.06
N LEU A 358 -10.63 7.29 21.32
CA LEU A 358 -10.97 8.29 22.33
C LEU A 358 -9.83 9.29 22.57
N ARG A 359 -8.58 8.80 22.61
CA ARG A 359 -7.40 9.66 22.78
C ARG A 359 -7.17 10.55 21.55
N ASN A 360 -7.31 10.02 20.34
CA ASN A 360 -7.20 10.79 19.11
C ASN A 360 -8.31 11.84 18.98
N THR A 361 -9.54 11.48 19.31
CA THR A 361 -10.67 12.41 19.36
C THR A 361 -10.37 13.56 20.32
N ARG A 362 -9.90 13.26 21.53
CA ARG A 362 -9.49 14.29 22.50
C ARG A 362 -8.38 15.18 21.95
N TRP A 363 -7.41 14.62 21.22
CA TRP A 363 -6.35 15.40 20.59
C TRP A 363 -6.91 16.43 19.60
N TRP A 364 -7.76 16.00 18.67
CA TRP A 364 -8.40 16.91 17.70
C TRP A 364 -9.18 18.03 18.38
N LEU A 365 -10.02 17.68 19.37
CA LEU A 365 -10.83 18.64 20.11
C LEU A 365 -9.99 19.57 21.02
N THR A 366 -8.75 19.23 21.31
CA THR A 366 -7.84 20.08 22.10
C THR A 366 -6.98 20.96 21.21
N GLN A 367 -6.46 20.41 20.11
CA GLN A 367 -5.40 21.04 19.30
C GLN A 367 -5.92 21.79 18.08
N ARG A 368 -7.17 21.54 17.66
CA ARG A 368 -7.74 22.11 16.43
C ARG A 368 -9.10 22.78 16.65
N MET A 369 -9.68 22.66 17.84
CA MET A 369 -10.98 23.25 18.16
C MET A 369 -10.96 24.77 18.04
N THR A 370 -11.94 25.29 17.31
CA THR A 370 -12.15 26.72 17.11
C THR A 370 -13.21 27.26 18.09
N ARG A 371 -13.34 28.59 18.16
CA ARG A 371 -14.41 29.23 18.93
C ARG A 371 -15.82 28.90 18.42
N LYS A 372 -15.96 28.35 17.21
CA LYS A 372 -17.25 27.92 16.66
C LYS A 372 -17.67 26.51 17.13
N GLY A 373 -16.82 25.82 17.91
CA GLY A 373 -17.10 24.47 18.41
C GLY A 373 -16.79 23.34 17.43
N LEU A 374 -16.05 23.64 16.36
CA LEU A 374 -15.59 22.70 15.33
C LEU A 374 -14.07 22.75 15.16
N ILE A 375 -13.47 21.69 14.61
CA ILE A 375 -12.04 21.67 14.34
C ILE A 375 -11.68 22.40 13.05
N ALA A 376 -10.57 23.11 13.04
CA ALA A 376 -9.97 23.68 11.84
C ALA A 376 -8.96 22.71 11.21
N ALA A 377 -8.89 22.73 9.88
CA ALA A 377 -7.81 22.14 9.11
C ALA A 377 -6.83 23.25 8.70
N LEU A 378 -5.53 23.02 8.90
CA LEU A 378 -4.51 24.05 8.67
C LEU A 378 -3.99 24.10 7.23
N GLY A 379 -4.29 23.11 6.40
CA GLY A 379 -3.88 23.04 5.00
C GLY A 379 -4.23 21.70 4.36
N GLY A 380 -4.10 21.61 3.03
CA GLY A 380 -4.43 20.42 2.25
C GLY A 380 -3.73 19.15 2.70
N GLY A 381 -2.46 19.25 3.13
CA GLY A 381 -1.71 18.09 3.63
C GLY A 381 -2.25 17.47 4.93
N GLU A 382 -3.12 18.16 5.69
CA GLU A 382 -3.78 17.58 6.88
C GLU A 382 -5.15 16.95 6.53
N THR A 383 -5.79 17.38 5.44
CA THR A 383 -7.03 16.79 4.92
C THR A 383 -6.78 15.69 3.89
N GLY A 384 -5.54 15.56 3.40
CA GLY A 384 -5.16 14.70 2.28
C GLY A 384 -5.41 15.32 0.90
N TRP A 385 -5.84 16.59 0.85
CA TRP A 385 -6.23 17.29 -0.38
C TRP A 385 -5.21 18.37 -0.74
N ASP A 386 -3.97 17.98 -1.01
CA ASP A 386 -2.77 18.82 -1.03
C ASP A 386 -2.92 20.20 -1.71
N ASN A 387 -3.33 20.25 -2.97
CA ASN A 387 -3.43 21.49 -3.76
C ASN A 387 -4.88 21.94 -4.04
N THR A 388 -5.84 21.45 -3.26
CA THR A 388 -7.26 21.78 -3.47
C THR A 388 -7.51 23.29 -3.37
N PRO A 389 -8.41 23.87 -4.19
CA PRO A 389 -8.77 25.29 -4.11
C PRO A 389 -9.34 25.72 -2.76
N ARG A 390 -9.82 24.79 -1.94
CA ARG A 390 -10.40 25.07 -0.61
C ARG A 390 -9.42 25.80 0.32
N PHE A 391 -8.11 25.66 0.11
CA PHE A 391 -7.06 26.28 0.92
C PHE A 391 -6.34 27.46 0.24
N ASP A 392 -6.78 27.92 -0.93
CA ASP A 392 -6.13 29.04 -1.67
C ASP A 392 -6.09 30.35 -0.88
N HIS A 393 -6.96 30.48 0.12
CA HIS A 393 -7.09 31.66 0.98
C HIS A 393 -6.85 31.35 2.46
N GLY A 394 -6.14 30.25 2.76
CA GLY A 394 -5.69 29.89 4.10
C GLY A 394 -6.53 28.78 4.79
N PRO A 395 -6.33 28.58 6.10
CA PRO A 395 -7.00 27.55 6.88
C PRO A 395 -8.53 27.66 6.91
N ILE A 396 -9.20 26.52 7.07
CA ILE A 396 -10.67 26.41 7.05
C ILE A 396 -11.19 25.53 8.19
N ILE A 397 -12.45 25.74 8.57
CA ILE A 397 -13.25 24.74 9.28
C ILE A 397 -13.86 23.85 8.21
N ALA A 398 -13.26 22.67 8.04
CA ALA A 398 -13.48 21.82 6.88
C ALA A 398 -14.65 20.83 7.11
N CYS A 399 -15.58 20.74 6.16
CA CYS A 399 -16.74 19.85 6.25
C CYS A 399 -16.35 18.38 6.40
N ASP A 400 -15.40 17.95 5.59
CA ASP A 400 -14.85 16.59 5.57
C ASP A 400 -14.16 16.22 6.89
N MET A 401 -13.25 17.06 7.40
CA MET A 401 -12.53 16.75 8.66
C MET A 401 -13.46 16.66 9.86
N ASN A 402 -14.46 17.55 9.95
CA ASN A 402 -15.43 17.50 11.03
C ASN A 402 -16.37 16.30 10.89
N ALA A 403 -16.73 15.91 9.65
CA ALA A 403 -17.48 14.68 9.40
C ALA A 403 -16.67 13.43 9.76
N TYR A 404 -15.39 13.35 9.38
CA TYR A 404 -14.52 12.23 9.73
C TYR A 404 -14.31 12.10 11.24
N LEU A 405 -14.14 13.23 11.96
CA LEU A 405 -14.04 13.18 13.42
C LEU A 405 -15.35 12.68 14.05
N LEU A 406 -16.50 13.13 13.57
CA LEU A 406 -17.79 12.61 14.02
C LEU A 406 -17.94 11.11 13.71
N MET A 407 -17.47 10.66 12.54
CA MET A 407 -17.43 9.23 12.20
C MET A 407 -16.64 8.45 13.26
N GLN A 408 -15.44 8.91 13.61
CA GLN A 408 -14.62 8.29 14.64
C GLN A 408 -15.30 8.28 16.02
N MET A 409 -16.00 9.36 16.39
CA MET A 409 -16.78 9.40 17.63
C MET A 409 -17.87 8.32 17.63
N ARG A 410 -18.64 8.19 16.54
CA ARG A 410 -19.66 7.14 16.38
C ARG A 410 -19.05 5.74 16.40
N CYS A 411 -17.90 5.54 15.76
CA CYS A 411 -17.18 4.27 15.85
C CYS A 411 -16.77 3.94 17.31
N SER A 412 -16.42 4.95 18.10
CA SER A 412 -16.10 4.75 19.53
C SER A 412 -17.31 4.30 20.34
N VAL A 413 -18.51 4.83 20.04
CA VAL A 413 -19.77 4.37 20.65
C VAL A 413 -20.00 2.89 20.37
N GLU A 414 -19.93 2.50 19.10
CA GLU A 414 -20.17 1.11 18.67
C GLU A 414 -19.13 0.14 19.26
N LEU A 415 -17.86 0.51 19.29
CA LEU A 415 -16.82 -0.31 19.92
C LEU A 415 -17.04 -0.46 21.43
N ALA A 416 -17.46 0.60 22.13
CA ALA A 416 -17.77 0.53 23.56
C ALA A 416 -18.97 -0.40 23.83
N ARG A 417 -20.03 -0.33 23.01
CA ARG A 417 -21.18 -1.24 23.08
C ARG A 417 -20.77 -2.70 22.84
N LEU A 418 -19.95 -2.96 21.81
CA LEU A 418 -19.43 -4.31 21.52
C LEU A 418 -18.60 -4.89 22.68
N LEU A 419 -17.95 -4.04 23.46
CA LEU A 419 -17.17 -4.43 24.64
C LEU A 419 -18.00 -4.48 25.94
N GLY A 420 -19.29 -4.12 25.89
CA GLY A 420 -20.15 -4.02 27.06
C GLY A 420 -19.85 -2.84 27.99
N ASP A 421 -19.11 -1.84 27.53
CA ASP A 421 -18.79 -0.61 28.27
C ASP A 421 -19.85 0.48 28.00
N GLU A 422 -21.04 0.29 28.59
CA GLU A 422 -22.18 1.18 28.38
C GLU A 422 -21.92 2.62 28.87
N ALA A 423 -21.12 2.77 29.93
CA ALA A 423 -20.79 4.10 30.46
C ALA A 423 -19.98 4.92 29.46
N THR A 424 -18.95 4.32 28.85
CA THR A 424 -18.18 4.97 27.78
C THR A 424 -19.02 5.19 26.54
N ALA A 425 -19.88 4.24 26.17
CA ALA A 425 -20.77 4.36 25.01
C ALA A 425 -21.69 5.58 25.12
N LEU A 426 -22.40 5.74 26.25
CA LEU A 426 -23.32 6.86 26.49
C LEU A 426 -22.59 8.21 26.50
N ALA A 427 -21.42 8.29 27.15
CA ALA A 427 -20.64 9.53 27.18
C ALA A 427 -20.12 9.93 25.79
N ALA A 428 -19.65 8.96 25.00
CA ALA A 428 -19.21 9.20 23.63
C ALA A 428 -20.38 9.57 22.70
N GLU A 429 -21.57 8.99 22.93
CA GLU A 429 -22.78 9.27 22.16
C GLU A 429 -23.28 10.70 22.41
N GLU A 430 -23.36 11.13 23.67
CA GLU A 430 -23.72 12.51 24.02
C GLU A 430 -22.76 13.52 23.38
N GLN A 431 -21.45 13.23 23.41
CA GLN A 431 -20.45 14.07 22.76
C GLN A 431 -20.63 14.11 21.24
N ALA A 432 -20.89 12.96 20.60
CA ALA A 432 -21.09 12.86 19.17
C ALA A 432 -22.36 13.61 18.71
N ASP A 433 -23.48 13.47 19.43
CA ASP A 433 -24.74 14.16 19.16
C ASP A 433 -24.58 15.69 19.28
N GLY A 434 -23.90 16.14 20.34
CA GLY A 434 -23.57 17.54 20.52
C GLY A 434 -22.72 18.07 19.37
N TYR A 435 -21.70 17.31 18.95
CA TYR A 435 -20.82 17.71 17.84
C TYR A 435 -21.55 17.74 16.49
N ALA A 436 -22.40 16.76 16.20
CA ALA A 436 -23.25 16.71 15.02
C ALA A 436 -24.16 17.94 14.90
N SER A 437 -24.78 18.35 16.01
CA SER A 437 -25.60 19.56 16.06
C SER A 437 -24.79 20.83 15.74
N VAL A 438 -23.54 20.91 16.20
CA VAL A 438 -22.64 22.03 15.87
C VAL A 438 -22.23 22.01 14.40
N ILE A 439 -21.93 20.84 13.81
CA ILE A 439 -21.66 20.70 12.37
C ILE A 439 -22.80 21.29 11.56
N ARG A 440 -24.04 20.85 11.82
CA ARG A 440 -25.23 21.38 11.14
C ARG A 440 -25.35 22.89 11.34
N ARG A 441 -25.23 23.41 12.56
CA ARG A 441 -25.38 24.84 12.83
C ARG A 441 -24.32 25.72 12.15
N VAL A 442 -23.07 25.26 12.06
CA VAL A 442 -21.93 26.09 11.63
C VAL A 442 -21.63 25.94 10.14
N LEU A 443 -21.77 24.73 9.60
CA LEU A 443 -21.33 24.40 8.24
C LEU A 443 -22.50 24.33 7.25
N TYR A 444 -23.74 24.14 7.69
CA TYR A 444 -24.89 24.06 6.79
C TYR A 444 -25.38 25.47 6.42
N ASP A 445 -25.34 25.77 5.13
CA ASP A 445 -25.92 26.97 4.55
C ASP A 445 -27.37 26.66 4.16
N GLU A 446 -28.32 27.18 4.95
CA GLU A 446 -29.75 26.94 4.78
C GLU A 446 -30.29 27.50 3.45
N ASP A 447 -29.80 28.65 3.01
CA ASP A 447 -30.26 29.30 1.78
C ASP A 447 -29.73 28.55 0.54
N ALA A 448 -28.48 28.08 0.60
CA ALA A 448 -27.89 27.26 -0.45
C ALA A 448 -28.38 25.79 -0.42
N ASN A 449 -28.86 25.30 0.73
CA ASN A 449 -29.14 23.90 0.99
C ASN A 449 -27.90 23.02 0.74
N LEU A 450 -26.75 23.42 1.33
CA LEU A 450 -25.44 22.83 1.11
C LEU A 450 -24.53 23.02 2.33
N PHE A 451 -23.68 22.04 2.67
CA PHE A 451 -22.59 22.28 3.63
C PHE A 451 -21.41 22.99 2.97
N ARG A 452 -20.85 23.99 3.65
CA ARG A 452 -19.77 24.81 3.12
C ARG A 452 -18.64 24.91 4.14
N ASP A 453 -17.42 24.73 3.63
CA ASP A 453 -16.22 25.02 4.40
C ASP A 453 -16.22 26.49 4.81
N ILE A 454 -15.76 26.79 6.03
CA ILE A 454 -15.73 28.16 6.54
C ILE A 454 -14.29 28.64 6.65
N ARG A 455 -13.96 29.78 6.05
CA ARG A 455 -12.64 30.40 6.22
C ARG A 455 -12.38 30.72 7.67
N LEU A 456 -11.24 30.26 8.20
CA LEU A 456 -10.94 30.41 9.61
C LEU A 456 -10.75 31.88 10.02
N GLU A 457 -10.14 32.68 9.15
CA GLU A 457 -9.83 34.08 9.41
C GLU A 457 -11.08 34.98 9.41
N THR A 458 -11.93 34.89 8.38
CA THR A 458 -13.10 35.78 8.24
C THR A 458 -14.40 35.18 8.74
N GLY A 459 -14.48 33.86 8.88
CA GLY A 459 -15.73 33.17 9.21
C GLY A 459 -16.73 33.08 8.06
N GLU A 460 -16.32 33.44 6.84
CA GLU A 460 -17.16 33.39 5.63
C GLU A 460 -17.18 31.99 5.00
N PRO A 461 -18.33 31.54 4.46
CA PRO A 461 -18.41 30.28 3.73
C PRO A 461 -17.71 30.36 2.37
N LEU A 462 -16.99 29.30 2.01
CA LEU A 462 -16.34 29.19 0.70
C LEU A 462 -17.35 28.94 -0.42
N SER A 463 -17.11 29.55 -1.58
CA SER A 463 -17.92 29.38 -2.80
C SER A 463 -17.56 28.15 -3.62
N VAL A 464 -16.33 27.63 -3.47
CA VAL A 464 -15.87 26.48 -4.25
C VAL A 464 -16.69 25.24 -3.94
N LEU A 465 -17.19 24.59 -4.99
CA LEU A 465 -18.03 23.40 -4.87
C LEU A 465 -17.17 22.15 -5.01
N THR A 466 -17.05 21.39 -3.93
CA THR A 466 -16.27 20.12 -3.89
C THR A 466 -17.07 19.01 -3.21
N PRO A 467 -16.70 17.72 -3.37
CA PRO A 467 -17.37 16.62 -2.69
C PRO A 467 -17.33 16.70 -1.16
N ALA A 468 -16.45 17.53 -0.58
CA ALA A 468 -16.36 17.73 0.87
C ALA A 468 -17.69 18.22 1.47
N SER A 469 -18.49 18.96 0.69
CA SER A 469 -19.83 19.42 1.08
C SER A 469 -20.81 18.29 1.41
N PHE A 470 -20.60 17.08 0.89
CA PHE A 470 -21.53 15.96 1.14
C PHE A 470 -21.08 15.05 2.26
N LEU A 471 -19.81 15.09 2.67
CA LEU A 471 -19.29 14.17 3.69
C LEU A 471 -20.00 14.22 5.05
N PRO A 472 -20.58 15.34 5.53
CA PRO A 472 -21.46 15.33 6.71
C PRO A 472 -22.66 14.37 6.59
N LEU A 473 -23.12 14.05 5.37
CA LEU A 473 -24.22 13.10 5.15
C LEU A 473 -23.82 11.65 5.48
N LEU A 474 -22.53 11.29 5.41
CA LEU A 474 -22.05 9.95 5.80
C LEU A 474 -22.36 9.64 7.27
N VAL A 475 -22.29 10.65 8.14
CA VAL A 475 -22.26 10.48 9.60
C VAL A 475 -23.54 10.90 10.32
N ASP A 476 -24.59 11.20 9.56
CA ASP A 476 -25.89 11.68 10.04
C ASP A 476 -25.79 12.83 11.06
N VAL A 477 -25.91 14.05 10.55
CA VAL A 477 -25.90 15.26 11.36
C VAL A 477 -27.30 15.75 11.74
N GLY A 478 -28.32 14.90 11.58
CA GLY A 478 -29.72 15.22 11.85
C GLY A 478 -30.25 16.33 10.93
N LEU A 479 -29.89 16.29 9.65
CA LEU A 479 -30.50 17.13 8.63
C LEU A 479 -31.81 16.50 8.16
N GLU A 480 -32.84 17.31 7.93
CA GLU A 480 -34.14 16.83 7.46
C GLU A 480 -34.01 16.07 6.13
N GLU A 481 -34.68 14.93 6.01
CA GLU A 481 -34.57 14.05 4.84
C GLU A 481 -34.88 14.78 3.52
N GLY A 482 -35.89 15.65 3.51
CA GLY A 482 -36.24 16.46 2.33
C GLY A 482 -35.09 17.37 1.89
N LYS A 483 -34.36 17.98 2.83
CA LYS A 483 -33.19 18.81 2.55
C LYS A 483 -32.01 17.98 2.03
N VAL A 484 -31.81 16.79 2.61
CA VAL A 484 -30.78 15.85 2.14
C VAL A 484 -31.05 15.44 0.70
N ARG A 485 -32.28 15.01 0.38
CA ARG A 485 -32.68 14.63 -0.98
C ARG A 485 -32.50 15.78 -1.95
N ALA A 486 -33.01 16.97 -1.61
CA ALA A 486 -32.84 18.17 -2.43
C ALA A 486 -31.36 18.52 -2.65
N MET A 487 -30.49 18.35 -1.66
CA MET A 487 -29.05 18.60 -1.79
C MET A 487 -28.40 17.60 -2.76
N ILE A 488 -28.73 16.32 -2.63
CA ILE A 488 -28.22 15.24 -3.51
C ILE A 488 -28.67 15.49 -4.95
N GLU A 489 -29.96 15.70 -5.17
CA GLU A 489 -30.55 15.89 -6.51
C GLU A 489 -30.03 17.18 -7.17
N ARG A 490 -29.95 18.28 -6.42
CA ARG A 490 -29.53 19.59 -6.95
C ARG A 490 -28.05 19.63 -7.30
N TYR A 491 -27.20 18.96 -6.51
CA TYR A 491 -25.75 19.08 -6.64
C TYR A 491 -25.05 17.77 -6.97
N LEU A 492 -25.23 16.71 -6.18
CA LEU A 492 -24.44 15.48 -6.33
C LEU A 492 -24.80 14.69 -7.60
N LEU A 493 -26.08 14.61 -7.93
CA LEU A 493 -26.61 13.93 -9.12
C LEU A 493 -26.71 14.86 -10.35
N ASN A 494 -26.26 16.11 -10.22
CA ASN A 494 -26.28 17.07 -11.32
C ASN A 494 -25.08 16.82 -12.27
N PRO A 495 -25.31 16.55 -13.57
CA PRO A 495 -24.24 16.29 -14.54
C PRO A 495 -23.25 17.44 -14.74
N ASN A 496 -23.67 18.69 -14.51
CA ASN A 496 -22.82 19.87 -14.62
C ASN A 496 -21.96 20.10 -13.37
N HIS A 497 -22.29 19.46 -12.25
CA HIS A 497 -21.52 19.56 -11.03
C HIS A 497 -20.68 18.28 -10.84
N PHE A 498 -21.29 17.21 -10.34
CA PHE A 498 -20.56 16.01 -9.93
C PHE A 498 -20.98 14.74 -10.65
N TYR A 499 -22.06 14.73 -11.42
CA TYR A 499 -22.60 13.51 -12.04
C TYR A 499 -22.35 13.42 -13.55
N GLY A 500 -21.38 14.19 -14.06
CA GLY A 500 -20.96 14.21 -15.48
C GLY A 500 -20.42 12.85 -15.94
N LYS A 501 -19.82 12.77 -17.14
CA LYS A 501 -19.43 11.49 -17.78
C LYS A 501 -18.81 10.47 -16.82
N TYR A 502 -17.77 10.87 -16.09
CA TYR A 502 -17.28 10.14 -14.93
C TYR A 502 -17.70 10.89 -13.65
N PRO A 503 -18.35 10.22 -12.68
CA PRO A 503 -18.90 10.93 -11.54
C PRO A 503 -17.84 11.27 -10.49
N PHE A 504 -18.16 12.27 -9.68
CA PHE A 504 -17.48 12.72 -8.47
C PHE A 504 -16.04 13.25 -8.67
N PRO A 505 -15.82 14.24 -9.56
CA PRO A 505 -14.56 14.97 -9.61
C PRO A 505 -14.27 15.68 -8.27
N SER A 506 -12.99 15.92 -7.97
CA SER A 506 -12.56 16.62 -6.75
C SER A 506 -13.04 18.08 -6.63
N VAL A 507 -13.45 18.67 -7.75
CA VAL A 507 -14.09 19.99 -7.89
C VAL A 507 -15.21 19.85 -8.91
N ALA A 508 -16.36 20.49 -8.69
CA ALA A 508 -17.50 20.44 -9.62
C ALA A 508 -17.10 20.90 -11.04
N TYR A 509 -17.66 20.28 -12.07
CA TYR A 509 -17.27 20.51 -13.48
C TYR A 509 -17.46 21.96 -13.95
N ASP A 510 -18.46 22.67 -13.42
CA ASP A 510 -18.77 24.05 -13.75
C ASP A 510 -18.18 25.09 -12.79
N ASP A 511 -17.43 24.64 -11.77
CA ASP A 511 -16.76 25.54 -10.84
C ASP A 511 -15.57 26.24 -11.53
N PRO A 512 -15.38 27.56 -11.32
CA PRO A 512 -14.26 28.29 -11.92
C PRO A 512 -12.87 27.76 -11.55
N CYS A 513 -12.73 27.05 -10.43
CA CYS A 513 -11.46 26.44 -10.01
C CYS A 513 -11.21 25.05 -10.62
N TYR A 514 -12.14 24.51 -11.42
CA TYR A 514 -12.01 23.20 -12.04
C TYR A 514 -10.85 23.15 -13.06
N THR A 515 -10.04 22.11 -12.96
CA THR A 515 -8.95 21.80 -13.89
C THR A 515 -8.78 20.28 -13.99
N PRO A 516 -9.04 19.65 -15.16
CA PRO A 516 -9.21 18.20 -15.28
C PRO A 516 -7.96 17.34 -15.02
N ASP A 517 -6.75 17.92 -15.06
CA ASP A 517 -5.46 17.23 -14.92
C ASP A 517 -4.58 17.77 -13.77
N ASN A 518 -5.15 18.61 -12.91
CA ASN A 518 -4.42 19.27 -11.82
C ASN A 518 -4.78 18.72 -10.44
N HIS A 519 -4.43 17.47 -10.18
CA HIS A 519 -4.42 16.85 -8.84
C HIS A 519 -5.77 16.99 -8.08
N TRP A 520 -5.89 17.81 -7.02
CA TRP A 520 -7.14 18.00 -6.25
C TRP A 520 -8.05 19.12 -6.79
N ARG A 521 -7.90 19.49 -8.07
CA ARG A 521 -8.69 20.56 -8.72
C ARG A 521 -9.68 20.08 -9.78
N GLY A 522 -9.93 18.80 -9.92
CA GLY A 522 -10.79 18.30 -10.99
C GLY A 522 -10.71 16.81 -11.26
N PRO A 523 -9.53 16.16 -11.19
CA PRO A 523 -9.44 14.70 -11.26
C PRO A 523 -10.34 13.98 -10.26
N ILE A 524 -10.70 12.74 -10.58
CA ILE A 524 -11.43 11.81 -9.72
C ILE A 524 -10.43 11.09 -8.82
N TRP A 525 -10.70 11.16 -7.52
CA TRP A 525 -9.97 10.44 -6.48
C TRP A 525 -10.89 9.36 -5.92
N LEU A 526 -10.54 8.09 -6.13
CA LEU A 526 -11.39 6.96 -5.77
C LEU A 526 -11.83 6.95 -4.29
N PRO A 527 -10.98 7.30 -3.30
CA PRO A 527 -11.42 7.42 -1.92
C PRO A 527 -12.65 8.30 -1.71
N ILE A 528 -12.68 9.46 -2.39
CA ILE A 528 -13.77 10.42 -2.27
C ILE A 528 -14.97 10.01 -3.11
N ALA A 529 -14.74 9.51 -4.34
CA ALA A 529 -15.80 8.98 -5.19
C ALA A 529 -16.52 7.79 -4.51
N TYR A 530 -15.78 6.91 -3.84
CA TYR A 530 -16.34 5.80 -3.07
C TYR A 530 -17.24 6.30 -1.95
N PHE A 531 -16.82 7.32 -1.19
CA PHE A 531 -17.70 7.92 -0.19
C PHE A 531 -18.96 8.57 -0.77
N MET A 532 -18.92 9.11 -1.99
CA MET A 532 -20.15 9.59 -2.65
C MET A 532 -21.09 8.43 -2.98
N LEU A 533 -20.57 7.27 -3.41
CA LEU A 533 -21.38 6.07 -3.60
C LEU A 533 -22.03 5.62 -2.28
N GLU A 534 -21.29 5.63 -1.18
CA GLU A 534 -21.81 5.28 0.16
C GLU A 534 -22.93 6.24 0.59
N ILE A 535 -22.81 7.54 0.32
CA ILE A 535 -23.88 8.52 0.58
C ILE A 535 -25.12 8.19 -0.25
N LEU A 536 -24.98 7.95 -1.56
CA LEU A 536 -26.12 7.62 -2.42
C LEU A 536 -26.84 6.36 -1.92
N ARG A 537 -26.09 5.32 -1.56
CA ARG A 537 -26.65 4.08 -0.99
C ARG A 537 -27.40 4.33 0.32
N LYS A 538 -26.78 5.09 1.24
CA LYS A 538 -27.37 5.40 2.55
C LYS A 538 -28.72 6.10 2.44
N TYR A 539 -28.91 6.95 1.43
CA TYR A 539 -30.15 7.72 1.23
C TYR A 539 -31.06 7.14 0.13
N GLY A 540 -30.86 5.89 -0.28
CA GLY A 540 -31.79 5.14 -1.13
C GLY A 540 -31.65 5.36 -2.64
N TYR A 541 -30.63 6.09 -3.11
CA TYR A 541 -30.31 6.28 -4.52
C TYR A 541 -29.53 5.08 -5.07
N LEU A 542 -30.11 3.89 -4.94
CA LEU A 542 -29.42 2.62 -5.26
C LEU A 542 -29.13 2.49 -6.75
N GLN A 543 -30.03 2.96 -7.61
CA GLN A 543 -29.85 2.90 -9.05
C GLN A 543 -28.72 3.84 -9.50
N GLU A 544 -28.71 5.07 -9.01
CA GLU A 544 -27.69 6.07 -9.31
C GLU A 544 -26.32 5.67 -8.73
N ALA A 545 -26.31 5.04 -7.54
CA ALA A 545 -25.09 4.47 -6.98
C ALA A 545 -24.57 3.31 -7.82
N ALA A 546 -25.43 2.41 -8.31
CA ALA A 546 -25.04 1.30 -9.17
C ALA A 546 -24.51 1.80 -10.52
N GLU A 547 -25.18 2.79 -11.13
CA GLU A 547 -24.74 3.41 -12.38
C GLU A 547 -23.40 4.12 -12.22
N ALA A 548 -23.23 4.93 -11.18
CA ALA A 548 -21.98 5.63 -10.90
C ALA A 548 -20.83 4.66 -10.58
N SER A 549 -21.12 3.60 -9.82
CA SER A 549 -20.18 2.51 -9.54
C SER A 549 -19.70 1.84 -10.83
N ASP A 550 -20.60 1.48 -11.75
CA ASP A 550 -20.24 0.87 -13.03
C ASP A 550 -19.44 1.83 -13.92
N ARG A 551 -19.75 3.14 -13.93
CA ARG A 551 -18.95 4.13 -14.67
C ARG A 551 -17.53 4.29 -14.12
N LEU A 552 -17.36 4.34 -12.80
CA LEU A 552 -16.04 4.39 -12.16
C LEU A 552 -15.25 3.09 -12.36
N TYR A 553 -15.94 1.95 -12.24
CA TYR A 553 -15.36 0.63 -12.51
C TYR A 553 -14.82 0.54 -13.94
N ARG A 554 -15.68 0.85 -14.93
CA ARG A 554 -15.29 0.84 -16.35
C ARG A 554 -14.21 1.84 -16.68
N MET A 555 -14.14 2.99 -15.99
CA MET A 555 -13.05 3.96 -16.16
C MET A 555 -11.69 3.30 -15.87
N ILE A 556 -11.54 2.66 -14.71
CA ILE A 556 -10.29 2.00 -14.31
C ILE A 556 -9.98 0.82 -15.23
N ILE A 557 -11.00 0.02 -15.52
CA ILE A 557 -10.88 -1.18 -16.35
C ILE A 557 -10.52 -0.83 -17.82
N THR A 558 -11.00 0.31 -18.33
CA THR A 558 -10.65 0.81 -19.68
C THR A 558 -9.27 1.47 -19.71
N ASP A 559 -8.87 2.20 -18.66
CA ASP A 559 -7.51 2.74 -18.54
C ASP A 559 -6.46 1.61 -18.56
N GLY A 560 -6.80 0.49 -17.91
CA GLY A 560 -6.01 -0.73 -17.94
C GLY A 560 -4.92 -0.79 -16.88
N ASP A 561 -4.72 0.27 -16.08
CA ASP A 561 -3.75 0.33 -15.00
C ASP A 561 -4.36 0.77 -13.66
N ILE A 562 -3.63 0.48 -12.58
CA ILE A 562 -3.98 0.94 -11.23
C ILE A 562 -3.25 2.26 -10.98
N ARG A 563 -4.02 3.35 -10.84
CA ARG A 563 -3.52 4.72 -10.83
C ARG A 563 -3.97 5.46 -9.58
N GLU A 564 -3.29 6.55 -9.24
CA GLU A 564 -3.61 7.34 -8.05
C GLU A 564 -4.94 8.09 -8.19
N ASN A 565 -5.14 8.76 -9.33
CA ASN A 565 -6.35 9.49 -9.68
C ASN A 565 -6.56 9.44 -11.21
N PHE A 566 -7.71 9.92 -11.67
CA PHE A 566 -8.10 9.83 -13.09
C PHE A 566 -8.61 11.17 -13.58
N ASN A 567 -8.27 11.52 -14.83
CA ASN A 567 -8.83 12.68 -15.50
C ASN A 567 -10.35 12.53 -15.61
N SER A 568 -11.11 13.47 -15.07
CA SER A 568 -12.56 13.36 -14.95
C SER A 568 -13.32 13.49 -16.29
N GLN A 569 -12.66 13.96 -17.35
CA GLN A 569 -13.26 14.06 -18.69
C GLN A 569 -12.90 12.86 -19.58
N THR A 570 -11.63 12.48 -19.58
CA THR A 570 -11.10 11.44 -20.48
C THR A 570 -11.15 10.05 -19.87
N GLY A 571 -11.03 9.94 -18.54
CA GLY A 571 -10.87 8.67 -17.82
C GLY A 571 -9.42 8.18 -17.77
N GLU A 572 -8.47 8.96 -18.31
CA GLU A 572 -7.04 8.61 -18.31
C GLU A 572 -6.46 8.62 -16.90
N GLY A 573 -5.70 7.59 -16.58
CA GLY A 573 -4.95 7.42 -15.36
C GLY A 573 -3.85 8.46 -15.17
N LEU A 574 -3.79 9.05 -13.98
CA LEU A 574 -2.84 10.11 -13.64
C LEU A 574 -1.99 9.72 -12.41
N ARG A 575 -0.79 10.33 -12.34
CA ARG A 575 0.17 10.23 -11.22
C ARG A 575 0.63 8.78 -10.94
N SER A 576 0.77 8.39 -9.67
CA SER A 576 1.43 7.14 -9.27
C SER A 576 0.76 5.91 -9.87
N TYR A 577 1.58 4.94 -10.30
CA TYR A 577 1.12 3.58 -10.61
C TYR A 577 0.96 2.78 -9.31
N GLN A 578 0.19 1.68 -9.40
CA GLN A 578 0.03 0.69 -8.32
C GLN A 578 -0.50 1.28 -7.02
N GLN A 579 -1.38 2.28 -7.11
CA GLN A 579 -1.95 2.91 -5.92
C GLN A 579 -2.92 1.98 -5.20
N GLY A 580 -2.64 1.75 -3.91
CA GLY A 580 -3.30 0.76 -3.09
C GLY A 580 -4.76 1.06 -2.78
N TRP A 581 -5.14 2.32 -2.57
CA TRP A 581 -6.58 2.63 -2.41
C TRP A 581 -7.35 2.33 -3.69
N THR A 582 -6.75 2.54 -4.87
CA THR A 582 -7.45 2.35 -6.15
C THR A 582 -7.63 0.87 -6.39
N ALA A 583 -6.58 0.10 -6.10
CA ALA A 583 -6.67 -1.35 -6.09
C ALA A 583 -7.77 -1.85 -5.15
N ALA A 584 -7.77 -1.42 -3.88
CA ALA A 584 -8.74 -1.89 -2.90
C ALA A 584 -10.18 -1.51 -3.28
N ILE A 585 -10.39 -0.27 -3.73
CA ILE A 585 -11.71 0.21 -4.14
C ILE A 585 -12.15 -0.49 -5.43
N LEU A 586 -11.28 -0.72 -6.42
CA LEU A 586 -11.64 -1.48 -7.62
C LEU A 586 -12.14 -2.89 -7.27
N LEU A 587 -11.42 -3.61 -6.41
CA LEU A 587 -11.82 -4.95 -5.98
C LEU A 587 -13.13 -4.92 -5.19
N LYS A 588 -13.34 -3.89 -4.36
CA LYS A 588 -14.60 -3.67 -3.65
C LYS A 588 -15.77 -3.42 -4.61
N LEU A 589 -15.59 -2.57 -5.63
CA LEU A 589 -16.61 -2.30 -6.65
C LEU A 589 -16.91 -3.55 -7.49
N HIS A 590 -15.89 -4.36 -7.80
CA HIS A 590 -16.06 -5.64 -8.49
C HIS A 590 -16.96 -6.59 -7.69
N ALA A 591 -16.64 -6.83 -6.42
CA ALA A 591 -17.41 -7.71 -5.55
C ALA A 591 -18.86 -7.23 -5.37
N GLU A 592 -19.08 -5.92 -5.24
CA GLU A 592 -20.44 -5.34 -5.16
C GLU A 592 -21.23 -5.50 -6.46
N ARG A 593 -20.56 -5.40 -7.62
CA ARG A 593 -21.18 -5.60 -8.92
C ARG A 593 -21.63 -7.04 -9.12
N GLU A 594 -20.83 -8.02 -8.67
CA GLU A 594 -21.19 -9.45 -8.72
C GLU A 594 -22.45 -9.73 -7.88
N GLN A 595 -22.55 -9.14 -6.69
CA GLN A 595 -23.73 -9.29 -5.82
C GLN A 595 -25.02 -8.74 -6.42
N LEU A 596 -24.93 -7.76 -7.33
CA LEU A 596 -26.10 -7.19 -8.04
C LEU A 596 -26.51 -8.01 -9.28
N MET A 597 -25.64 -8.90 -9.77
CA MET A 597 -25.91 -9.76 -10.93
C MET A 597 -26.50 -11.13 -10.54
N VAL A 598 -26.46 -11.49 -9.25
CA VAL A 598 -27.09 -12.69 -8.65
C VAL A 598 -28.46 -12.31 -8.08
#